data_AF-A0AAE3ERA3-F1
#
_entry.id   AF-A0AAE3ERA3-F1
#
_cell.length_a   1.000
_cell.length_b   1.000
_cell.length_c   1.000
_cell.angle_alpha   90.00
_cell.angle_beta   90.00
_cell.angle_gamma   90.00
#
_symmetry.space_group_name_H-M   'P 1'
#
loop_
_entity.id
_entity.type
_entity.pdbx_description
1 polymer ?
#
loop_
_entity_poly.entity_id
_entity_poly.type
_entity_poly.pdbx_seq_one_letter_code
_entity_poly.pdbx_strand_id
1 'polypeptide(L)'
;MTENFIIVENVNEKELESILMELANAYSDTEFVNGIQFYRKKDKFDSFLILFSNQPDFERFNYFVNYIKYPAEHEKFSPYLRGFYRTSNIKQKSEFNIGDWIMVYVSKNDKEYDNVNLVNDKNENYLYDFGGKTKKLKSAEEMFKLISFDKNNYHHILDIIPSQTIEERKPLIGQKTKDILAIITSLAFTVLGFIMYKDSKDVAIPTMLFFGLGFIVLLWKFLNPKKFEELKKIKNKNVG
;
A
#
# COMPACT_ATOMS: atom_id res chain seq x y z
N MET A 1 -22.42 -18.45 4.90
CA MET A 1 -21.18 -17.67 4.69
C MET A 1 -20.51 -17.44 6.03
N THR A 2 -19.41 -18.14 6.28
CA THR A 2 -18.59 -18.02 7.50
C THR A 2 -17.22 -17.41 7.22
N GLU A 3 -16.85 -17.30 5.96
CA GLU A 3 -15.55 -16.83 5.50
C GLU A 3 -15.53 -15.30 5.41
N ASN A 4 -14.42 -14.68 5.82
CA ASN A 4 -14.15 -13.27 5.57
C ASN A 4 -13.80 -13.09 4.09
N PHE A 5 -14.18 -11.96 3.52
CA PHE A 5 -14.08 -11.74 2.07
C PHE A 5 -13.89 -10.28 1.73
N ILE A 6 -13.37 -10.01 0.53
CA ILE A 6 -13.20 -8.67 0.00
C ILE A 6 -13.90 -8.58 -1.35
N ILE A 7 -14.64 -7.50 -1.57
CA ILE A 7 -15.24 -7.15 -2.86
C ILE A 7 -14.52 -5.93 -3.41
N VAL A 8 -14.11 -6.04 -4.67
CA VAL A 8 -13.46 -4.97 -5.43
C VAL A 8 -14.30 -4.68 -6.67
N GLU A 9 -14.67 -3.42 -6.89
CA GLU A 9 -15.39 -2.99 -8.08
C GLU A 9 -14.70 -1.83 -8.79
N ASN A 10 -15.08 -1.62 -10.06
CA ASN A 10 -14.57 -0.54 -10.92
C ASN A 10 -13.05 -0.66 -11.16
N VAL A 11 -12.60 -1.87 -11.50
CA VAL A 11 -11.18 -2.16 -11.75
C VAL A 11 -10.99 -3.08 -12.95
N ASN A 12 -9.78 -3.06 -13.52
CA ASN A 12 -9.38 -4.02 -14.56
C ASN A 12 -8.93 -5.33 -13.92
N GLU A 13 -9.36 -6.46 -14.48
CA GLU A 13 -9.02 -7.81 -14.00
C GLU A 13 -7.50 -8.05 -13.91
N LYS A 14 -6.76 -7.75 -14.98
CA LYS A 14 -5.30 -7.98 -15.04
C LYS A 14 -4.54 -7.10 -14.06
N GLU A 15 -5.02 -5.87 -13.88
CA GLU A 15 -4.43 -4.94 -12.93
C GLU A 15 -4.63 -5.42 -11.48
N LEU A 16 -5.86 -5.85 -11.14
CA LEU A 16 -6.14 -6.42 -9.82
C LEU A 16 -5.38 -7.74 -9.60
N GLU A 17 -5.25 -8.60 -10.62
CA GLU A 17 -4.43 -9.82 -10.55
C GLU A 17 -2.98 -9.50 -10.20
N SER A 18 -2.36 -8.51 -10.86
CA SER A 18 -1.00 -8.05 -10.56
C SER A 18 -0.86 -7.60 -9.11
N ILE A 19 -1.79 -6.76 -8.65
CA ILE A 19 -1.80 -6.24 -7.27
C ILE A 19 -1.92 -7.37 -6.24
N LEU A 20 -2.76 -8.36 -6.50
CA LEU A 20 -2.93 -9.50 -5.59
C LEU A 20 -1.70 -10.41 -5.60
N MET A 21 -1.01 -10.55 -6.73
CA MET A 21 0.27 -11.25 -6.82
C MET A 21 1.37 -10.50 -6.04
N GLU A 22 1.45 -9.18 -6.15
CA GLU A 22 2.36 -8.35 -5.37
C GLU A 22 2.10 -8.46 -3.87
N LEU A 23 0.82 -8.43 -3.46
CA LEU A 23 0.41 -8.68 -2.08
C LEU A 23 0.85 -10.07 -1.61
N ALA A 24 0.61 -11.11 -2.40
CA ALA A 24 1.01 -12.46 -2.06
C ALA A 24 2.54 -12.57 -1.90
N ASN A 25 3.31 -11.93 -2.77
CA ASN A 25 4.77 -11.91 -2.69
C ASN A 25 5.27 -11.11 -1.47
N ALA A 26 4.64 -9.97 -1.16
CA ALA A 26 5.02 -9.11 -0.04
C ALA A 26 4.82 -9.77 1.33
N TYR A 27 3.80 -10.64 1.46
CA TYR A 27 3.44 -11.34 2.70
C TYR A 27 3.70 -12.85 2.64
N SER A 28 4.57 -13.28 1.71
CA SER A 28 4.91 -14.68 1.44
C SER A 28 5.50 -15.45 2.62
N ASP A 29 6.02 -14.75 3.63
CA ASP A 29 6.48 -15.33 4.90
C ASP A 29 5.33 -15.64 5.88
N THR A 30 4.09 -15.32 5.49
CA THR A 30 2.86 -15.65 6.23
C THR A 30 2.05 -16.72 5.51
N GLU A 31 1.35 -17.55 6.27
CA GLU A 31 0.45 -18.57 5.69
C GLU A 31 -0.80 -18.00 5.03
N PHE A 32 -1.17 -16.75 5.36
CA PHE A 32 -2.44 -16.14 4.97
C PHE A 32 -2.58 -15.86 3.48
N VAL A 33 -1.46 -15.68 2.78
CA VAL A 33 -1.44 -15.41 1.32
C VAL A 33 -1.19 -16.64 0.47
N ASN A 34 -1.05 -17.82 1.09
CA ASN A 34 -0.91 -19.07 0.35
C ASN A 34 -2.30 -19.54 -0.15
N GLY A 35 -2.67 -19.11 -1.36
CA GLY A 35 -3.96 -19.44 -1.98
C GLY A 35 -5.01 -18.35 -1.80
N ILE A 36 -4.70 -17.13 -2.27
CA ILE A 36 -5.69 -16.07 -2.46
C ILE A 36 -6.54 -16.46 -3.67
N GLN A 37 -7.83 -16.70 -3.45
CA GLN A 37 -8.74 -17.15 -4.49
C GLN A 37 -9.40 -15.94 -5.15
N PHE A 38 -9.21 -15.78 -6.46
CA PHE A 38 -9.67 -14.63 -7.23
C PHE A 38 -10.86 -15.01 -8.13
N TYR A 39 -11.97 -14.29 -7.99
CA TYR A 39 -13.21 -14.56 -8.72
C TYR A 39 -13.78 -13.30 -9.38
N ARG A 40 -14.42 -13.46 -10.54
CA ARG A 40 -15.18 -12.41 -11.22
C ARG A 40 -16.68 -12.67 -11.16
N LYS A 41 -17.47 -11.63 -10.91
CA LYS A 41 -18.93 -11.74 -10.89
C LYS A 41 -19.46 -12.05 -12.31
N LYS A 42 -20.40 -12.99 -12.43
CA LYS A 42 -20.90 -13.45 -13.75
C LYS A 42 -21.61 -12.36 -14.55
N ASP A 43 -22.33 -11.47 -13.86
CA ASP A 43 -23.16 -10.41 -14.45
C ASP A 43 -22.43 -9.06 -14.55
N LYS A 44 -21.18 -8.95 -14.07
CA LYS A 44 -20.45 -7.68 -13.98
C LYS A 44 -18.94 -7.89 -14.11
N PHE A 45 -18.38 -7.44 -15.23
CA PHE A 45 -16.99 -7.72 -15.62
C PHE A 45 -15.93 -6.99 -14.78
N ASP A 46 -16.30 -5.87 -14.15
CA ASP A 46 -15.44 -5.02 -13.33
C ASP A 46 -15.70 -5.22 -11.83
N SER A 47 -16.33 -6.33 -11.43
CA SER A 47 -16.66 -6.66 -10.04
C SER A 47 -16.08 -8.03 -9.67
N PHE A 48 -15.31 -8.05 -8.60
CA PHE A 48 -14.50 -9.18 -8.19
C PHE A 48 -14.69 -9.51 -6.72
N LEU A 49 -14.52 -10.80 -6.42
CA LEU A 49 -14.53 -11.36 -5.07
C LEU A 49 -13.16 -11.97 -4.80
N ILE A 50 -12.60 -11.64 -3.64
CA ILE A 50 -11.35 -12.18 -3.15
C ILE A 50 -11.66 -12.96 -1.87
N LEU A 51 -11.22 -14.22 -1.85
CA LEU A 51 -11.25 -15.10 -0.69
C LEU A 51 -9.82 -15.54 -0.35
N PHE A 52 -9.61 -15.98 0.88
CA PHE A 52 -8.33 -16.51 1.34
C PHE A 52 -8.53 -17.96 1.76
N SER A 53 -7.73 -18.87 1.19
CA SER A 53 -7.74 -20.28 1.60
C SER A 53 -7.37 -20.42 3.07
N ASN A 54 -6.40 -19.62 3.53
CA ASN A 54 -6.05 -19.44 4.93
C ASN A 54 -6.54 -18.07 5.39
N GLN A 55 -7.61 -18.04 6.19
CA GLN A 55 -8.23 -16.79 6.63
C GLN A 55 -7.25 -15.92 7.42
N PRO A 56 -6.95 -14.69 6.97
CA PRO A 56 -6.10 -13.78 7.72
C PRO A 56 -6.74 -13.44 9.06
N ASP A 57 -5.91 -13.20 10.06
CA ASP A 57 -6.39 -12.56 11.28
C ASP A 57 -6.85 -11.12 11.01
N PHE A 58 -7.45 -10.50 12.02
CA PHE A 58 -8.03 -9.18 11.88
C PHE A 58 -7.00 -8.13 11.45
N GLU A 59 -5.79 -8.18 12.00
CA GLU A 59 -4.73 -7.21 11.68
C GLU A 59 -4.30 -7.35 10.21
N ARG A 60 -3.96 -8.58 9.77
CA ARG A 60 -3.51 -8.83 8.39
C ARG A 60 -4.64 -8.58 7.38
N PHE A 61 -5.89 -8.88 7.72
CA PHE A 61 -7.03 -8.56 6.85
C PHE A 61 -7.16 -7.06 6.60
N ASN A 62 -7.02 -6.23 7.65
CA ASN A 62 -7.05 -4.77 7.51
C ASN A 62 -5.87 -4.26 6.67
N TYR A 63 -4.66 -4.83 6.85
CA TYR A 63 -3.51 -4.53 5.99
C TYR A 63 -3.77 -4.88 4.53
N PHE A 64 -4.38 -6.04 4.25
CA PHE A 64 -4.68 -6.46 2.87
C PHE A 64 -5.70 -5.55 2.20
N VAL A 65 -6.75 -5.14 2.92
CA VAL A 65 -7.73 -4.16 2.40
C VAL A 65 -7.04 -2.84 2.06
N ASN A 66 -6.16 -2.33 2.92
CA ASN A 66 -5.44 -1.09 2.65
C ASN A 66 -4.45 -1.23 1.48
N TYR A 67 -3.71 -2.33 1.42
CA TYR A 67 -2.77 -2.61 0.33
C TYR A 67 -3.48 -2.64 -1.04
N ILE A 68 -4.62 -3.34 -1.13
CA ILE A 68 -5.41 -3.40 -2.37
C ILE A 68 -5.95 -2.00 -2.72
N LYS A 69 -6.27 -1.16 -1.73
CA LYS A 69 -6.70 0.22 -2.00
C LYS A 69 -5.55 1.10 -2.53
N TYR A 70 -4.34 0.90 -2.01
CA TYR A 70 -3.17 1.72 -2.30
C TYR A 70 -1.97 0.88 -2.78
N PRO A 71 -2.09 0.23 -3.93
CA PRO A 71 -0.98 -0.49 -4.54
C PRO A 71 0.14 0.48 -4.93
N ALA A 72 1.37 0.18 -4.48
CA ALA A 72 2.51 1.09 -4.65
C ALA A 72 2.88 1.33 -6.14
N GLU A 73 2.69 0.33 -7.00
CA GLU A 73 3.08 0.38 -8.42
C GLU A 73 1.94 0.81 -9.36
N HIS A 74 0.73 1.04 -8.83
CA HIS A 74 -0.48 1.31 -9.61
C HIS A 74 -1.16 2.64 -9.23
N GLU A 75 -0.50 3.77 -9.51
CA GLU A 75 -0.97 5.12 -9.09
C GLU A 75 -2.36 5.52 -9.60
N LYS A 76 -2.85 4.92 -10.69
CA LYS A 76 -4.17 5.21 -11.26
C LYS A 76 -5.27 4.26 -10.76
N PHE A 77 -4.92 3.27 -9.96
CA PHE A 77 -5.85 2.29 -9.42
C PHE A 77 -6.75 2.97 -8.38
N SER A 78 -8.07 2.98 -8.63
CA SER A 78 -9.03 3.63 -7.74
C SER A 78 -10.28 2.76 -7.56
N PRO A 79 -10.15 1.64 -6.83
CA PRO A 79 -11.24 0.69 -6.66
C PRO A 79 -12.33 1.27 -5.74
N TYR A 80 -13.56 0.80 -5.96
CA TYR A 80 -14.53 0.71 -4.88
C TYR A 80 -14.28 -0.60 -4.13
N LEU A 81 -13.79 -0.50 -2.90
CA LEU A 81 -13.28 -1.63 -2.12
C LEU A 81 -14.03 -1.75 -0.79
N ARG A 82 -14.50 -2.95 -0.46
CA ARG A 82 -15.08 -3.28 0.84
C ARG A 82 -14.62 -4.67 1.30
N GLY A 83 -14.04 -4.73 2.49
CA GLY A 83 -13.79 -5.98 3.20
C GLY A 83 -14.93 -6.28 4.18
N PHE A 84 -15.22 -7.55 4.39
CA PHE A 84 -16.19 -8.00 5.38
C PHE A 84 -15.54 -9.04 6.29
N TYR A 85 -15.54 -8.74 7.59
CA TYR A 85 -14.88 -9.56 8.60
C TYR A 85 -15.86 -9.93 9.72
N ARG A 86 -15.90 -11.20 10.10
CA ARG A 86 -16.69 -11.66 11.25
C ARG A 86 -15.98 -11.37 12.55
N THR A 87 -16.67 -10.72 13.47
CA THR A 87 -16.11 -10.39 14.80
C THR A 87 -15.79 -11.63 15.63
N SER A 88 -16.45 -12.77 15.36
CA SER A 88 -16.11 -14.07 15.97
C SER A 88 -14.68 -14.52 15.70
N ASN A 89 -14.04 -14.00 14.64
CA ASN A 89 -12.69 -14.34 14.25
C ASN A 89 -11.65 -13.36 14.85
N ILE A 90 -12.09 -12.38 15.65
CA ILE A 90 -11.20 -11.45 16.36
C ILE A 90 -10.81 -12.11 17.70
N LYS A 91 -9.53 -12.50 17.83
CA LYS A 91 -9.02 -13.19 19.01
C LYS A 91 -8.84 -12.29 20.24
N GLN A 92 -8.68 -10.98 20.01
CA GLN A 92 -8.42 -9.99 21.06
C GLN A 92 -9.71 -9.36 21.55
N LYS A 93 -9.71 -8.82 22.77
CA LYS A 93 -10.87 -8.10 23.31
C LYS A 93 -11.16 -6.87 22.42
N SER A 94 -12.26 -6.93 21.70
CA SER A 94 -12.74 -5.82 20.87
C SER A 94 -13.97 -5.15 21.47
N GLU A 95 -14.27 -3.93 21.02
CA GLU A 95 -15.51 -3.21 21.33
C GLU A 95 -16.73 -3.72 20.56
N PHE A 96 -16.53 -4.65 19.62
CA PHE A 96 -17.57 -5.24 18.78
C PHE A 96 -18.25 -6.44 19.45
N ASN A 97 -19.56 -6.66 19.21
CA ASN A 97 -20.22 -7.86 19.71
C ASN A 97 -19.77 -9.08 18.89
N ILE A 98 -19.61 -10.21 19.58
CA ILE A 98 -19.17 -11.46 18.96
C ILE A 98 -20.28 -12.00 18.05
N GLY A 99 -19.91 -12.34 16.81
CA GLY A 99 -20.80 -12.93 15.81
C GLY A 99 -21.30 -11.94 14.74
N ASP A 100 -21.17 -10.64 15.00
CA ASP A 100 -21.51 -9.58 14.05
C ASP A 100 -20.53 -9.51 12.87
N TRP A 101 -20.92 -8.75 11.85
CA TRP A 101 -20.05 -8.39 10.74
C TRP A 101 -19.53 -6.97 10.90
N ILE A 102 -18.28 -6.78 10.51
CA ILE A 102 -17.69 -5.46 10.31
C ILE A 102 -17.43 -5.29 8.81
N MET A 103 -17.80 -4.12 8.30
CA MET A 103 -17.39 -3.66 6.98
C MET A 103 -16.11 -2.84 7.13
N VAL A 104 -15.03 -3.28 6.47
CA VAL A 104 -13.74 -2.59 6.39
C VAL A 104 -13.69 -1.81 5.09
N TYR A 105 -13.29 -0.54 5.17
CA TYR A 105 -13.11 0.32 4.01
C TYR A 105 -11.97 1.30 4.26
N VAL A 106 -11.56 2.00 3.21
CA VAL A 106 -10.64 3.14 3.34
C VAL A 106 -11.42 4.40 2.97
N SER A 107 -11.39 5.39 3.86
CA SER A 107 -12.04 6.69 3.63
C SER A 107 -11.61 7.30 2.30
N LYS A 108 -12.56 7.93 1.60
CA LYS A 108 -12.23 8.73 0.39
C LYS A 108 -11.40 9.97 0.72
N ASN A 109 -11.39 10.37 1.98
CA ASN A 109 -10.68 11.53 2.49
C ASN A 109 -9.38 11.14 3.22
N ASP A 110 -9.02 9.85 3.24
CA ASP A 110 -7.79 9.38 3.85
C ASP A 110 -6.55 10.02 3.17
N LYS A 111 -5.57 10.37 4.01
CA LYS A 111 -4.30 10.98 3.62
C LYS A 111 -3.11 10.39 4.36
N GLU A 112 -3.36 9.51 5.32
CA GLU A 112 -2.35 8.96 6.22
C GLU A 112 -1.86 7.59 5.72
N TYR A 113 -2.71 6.87 4.97
CA TYR A 113 -2.40 5.59 4.30
C TYR A 113 -2.03 4.44 5.26
N ASP A 114 -2.03 4.67 6.56
CA ASP A 114 -1.60 3.74 7.63
C ASP A 114 -2.78 3.28 8.52
N ASN A 115 -3.99 3.40 7.99
CA ASN A 115 -5.21 3.06 8.68
C ASN A 115 -6.28 2.52 7.71
N VAL A 116 -7.32 1.97 8.31
CA VAL A 116 -8.59 1.68 7.65
C VAL A 116 -9.73 2.14 8.54
N ASN A 117 -10.91 2.28 7.93
CA ASN A 117 -12.14 2.55 8.63
C ASN A 117 -12.97 1.27 8.76
N LEU A 118 -13.71 1.18 9.85
CA LEU A 118 -14.59 0.07 10.18
C LEU A 118 -16.01 0.61 10.39
N VAL A 119 -17.02 -0.14 9.92
CA VAL A 119 -18.43 0.12 10.26
C VAL A 119 -19.05 -1.18 10.78
N ASN A 120 -19.72 -1.11 11.92
CA ASN A 120 -20.51 -2.23 12.44
C ASN A 120 -21.96 -2.18 11.96
N ASP A 121 -22.74 -3.22 12.21
CA ASP A 121 -24.16 -3.32 11.86
C ASP A 121 -25.07 -2.23 12.46
N LYS A 122 -24.63 -1.59 13.55
CA LYS A 122 -25.27 -0.42 14.17
C LYS A 122 -24.91 0.91 13.51
N ASN A 123 -24.16 0.89 12.40
CA ASN A 123 -23.63 2.07 11.70
C ASN A 123 -22.67 2.91 12.53
N GLU A 124 -22.07 2.34 13.57
CA GLU A 124 -21.00 2.98 14.31
C GLU A 124 -19.71 2.86 13.50
N ASN A 125 -19.07 4.01 13.25
CA ASN A 125 -17.86 4.09 12.45
C ASN A 125 -16.64 4.21 13.37
N TYR A 126 -15.55 3.55 12.98
CA TYR A 126 -14.29 3.53 13.73
C TYR A 126 -13.11 3.71 12.78
N LEU A 127 -12.01 4.23 13.31
CA LEU A 127 -10.71 4.22 12.68
C LEU A 127 -9.87 3.11 13.34
N TYR A 128 -9.30 2.23 12.53
CA TYR A 128 -8.34 1.22 12.96
C TYR A 128 -6.96 1.60 12.44
N ASP A 129 -6.05 1.95 13.35
CA ASP A 129 -4.66 2.24 13.00
C ASP A 129 -3.84 0.94 12.95
N PHE A 130 -2.76 0.96 12.17
CA PHE A 130 -1.87 -0.20 12.05
C PHE A 130 -1.00 -0.45 13.27
N GLY A 131 -1.11 0.38 14.32
CA GLY A 131 -0.64 0.11 15.67
C GLY A 131 -1.60 -0.75 16.50
N GLY A 132 -2.73 -1.17 15.92
CA GLY A 132 -3.71 -2.08 16.53
C GLY A 132 -4.77 -1.37 17.38
N LYS A 133 -4.84 -0.04 17.36
CA LYS A 133 -5.84 0.69 18.14
C LYS A 133 -7.07 0.98 17.29
N THR A 134 -8.23 0.86 17.93
CA THR A 134 -9.52 1.24 17.34
C THR A 134 -10.04 2.50 18.05
N LYS A 135 -10.50 3.47 17.27
CA LYS A 135 -11.06 4.74 17.76
C LYS A 135 -12.40 5.01 17.10
N LYS A 136 -13.46 5.09 17.90
CA LYS A 136 -14.78 5.49 17.42
C LYS A 136 -14.76 6.90 16.83
N LEU A 137 -15.36 7.06 15.66
CA LEU A 137 -15.53 8.36 14.99
C LEU A 137 -16.73 9.11 15.56
N LYS A 138 -16.65 10.45 15.55
CA LYS A 138 -17.73 11.32 16.06
C LYS A 138 -18.94 11.39 15.13
N SER A 139 -18.71 11.13 13.85
CA SER A 139 -19.72 11.17 12.79
C SER A 139 -19.58 9.92 11.92
N ALA A 140 -20.71 9.39 11.46
CA ALA A 140 -20.71 8.33 10.47
C ALA A 140 -20.23 8.87 9.12
N GLU A 141 -19.32 8.15 8.47
CA GLU A 141 -18.85 8.45 7.12
C GLU A 141 -19.48 7.49 6.11
N GLU A 142 -19.62 6.22 6.49
CA GLU A 142 -20.27 5.18 5.70
C GLU A 142 -21.32 4.45 6.54
N MET A 143 -22.34 3.94 5.84
CA MET A 143 -23.36 3.09 6.44
C MET A 143 -23.00 1.63 6.19
N PHE A 144 -23.23 0.78 7.18
CA PHE A 144 -23.00 -0.64 7.04
C PHE A 144 -23.96 -1.21 6.00
N LYS A 145 -23.37 -1.86 5.00
CA LYS A 145 -24.11 -2.58 3.97
C LYS A 145 -23.42 -3.90 3.72
N LEU A 146 -23.93 -4.97 4.34
CA LEU A 146 -23.46 -6.31 4.07
C LEU A 146 -23.79 -6.68 2.61
N ILE A 147 -22.75 -6.89 1.81
CA ILE A 147 -22.89 -7.42 0.45
C ILE A 147 -22.67 -8.93 0.56
N SER A 148 -23.76 -9.68 0.72
CA SER A 148 -23.67 -11.14 0.68
C SER A 148 -23.27 -11.60 -0.73
N PHE A 149 -22.52 -12.70 -0.82
CA PHE A 149 -22.09 -13.26 -2.10
C PHE A 149 -22.47 -14.74 -2.19
N ASP A 150 -23.07 -15.17 -3.29
CA ASP A 150 -23.17 -16.59 -3.61
C ASP A 150 -22.04 -16.94 -4.57
N LYS A 151 -21.15 -17.86 -4.17
CA LYS A 151 -20.00 -18.30 -4.98
C LYS A 151 -20.43 -18.84 -6.35
N ASN A 152 -21.65 -19.38 -6.47
CA ASN A 152 -22.22 -19.83 -7.75
C ASN A 152 -22.46 -18.68 -8.74
N ASN A 153 -22.54 -17.44 -8.27
CA ASN A 153 -22.69 -16.24 -9.10
C ASN A 153 -21.35 -15.66 -9.55
N TYR A 154 -20.25 -16.37 -9.33
CA TYR A 154 -18.92 -15.96 -9.72
C TYR A 154 -18.23 -17.02 -10.60
N HIS A 155 -17.36 -16.55 -11.49
CA HIS A 155 -16.38 -17.37 -12.18
C HIS A 155 -15.08 -17.33 -11.38
N HIS A 156 -14.56 -18.50 -11.02
CA HIS A 156 -13.19 -18.61 -10.52
C HIS A 156 -12.23 -18.25 -11.67
N ILE A 157 -11.31 -17.34 -11.39
CA ILE A 157 -10.28 -16.94 -12.35
C ILE A 157 -9.05 -17.81 -12.10
N LEU A 158 -8.48 -17.70 -10.90
CA LEU A 158 -7.26 -18.41 -10.50
C LEU A 158 -7.05 -18.34 -8.98
N ASP A 159 -6.15 -19.20 -8.50
CA ASP A 159 -5.62 -19.13 -7.13
C ASP A 159 -4.21 -18.55 -7.18
N ILE A 160 -4.00 -17.45 -6.46
CA ILE A 160 -2.72 -16.75 -6.36
C ILE A 160 -1.93 -17.36 -5.21
N ILE A 161 -0.73 -17.82 -5.54
CA ILE A 161 0.24 -18.36 -4.60
C ILE A 161 1.51 -17.51 -4.76
N PRO A 162 2.21 -17.16 -3.66
CA PRO A 162 3.45 -16.40 -3.76
C PRO A 162 4.46 -17.10 -4.66
N SER A 163 5.11 -16.34 -5.53
CA SER A 163 6.02 -16.86 -6.56
C SER A 163 7.44 -17.15 -6.07
N GLN A 164 7.73 -17.04 -4.76
CA GLN A 164 9.12 -16.99 -4.28
C GLN A 164 9.89 -18.30 -4.50
N THR A 165 10.69 -18.32 -5.57
CA THR A 165 12.12 -18.61 -5.44
C THR A 165 12.76 -17.47 -4.65
N ILE A 166 13.55 -17.83 -3.65
CA ILE A 166 14.35 -16.95 -2.79
C ILE A 166 15.38 -16.21 -3.67
N GLU A 167 15.03 -15.11 -4.32
CA GLU A 167 16.01 -14.11 -4.73
C GLU A 167 15.91 -12.94 -3.76
N GLU A 168 17.02 -12.74 -3.06
CA GLU A 168 17.37 -11.68 -2.12
C GLU A 168 16.39 -10.51 -2.13
N ARG A 169 15.71 -10.31 -0.99
CA ARG A 169 14.95 -9.08 -0.70
C ARG A 169 15.86 -7.88 -0.97
N LYS A 170 15.81 -7.31 -2.17
CA LYS A 170 16.19 -5.92 -2.35
C LYS A 170 15.13 -5.16 -1.56
N PRO A 171 15.52 -4.38 -0.53
CA PRO A 171 14.55 -3.56 0.17
C PRO A 171 13.80 -2.76 -0.91
N LEU A 172 12.46 -2.75 -0.84
CA LEU A 172 11.63 -1.80 -1.58
C LEU A 172 11.97 -0.41 -1.01
N ILE A 173 13.13 0.10 -1.40
CA ILE A 173 13.54 1.47 -1.16
C ILE A 173 12.68 2.27 -2.13
N GLY A 174 11.50 2.70 -1.66
CA GLY A 174 10.65 3.63 -2.40
C GLY A 174 11.44 4.83 -2.89
N GLN A 175 10.97 5.48 -3.95
CA GLN A 175 11.69 6.59 -4.61
C GLN A 175 12.15 7.67 -3.61
N LYS A 176 11.30 7.98 -2.60
CA LYS A 176 11.66 8.91 -1.50
C LYS A 176 12.85 8.42 -0.67
N THR A 177 12.92 7.14 -0.33
CA THR A 177 14.06 6.59 0.42
C THR A 177 15.35 6.51 -0.41
N LYS A 178 15.26 6.33 -1.74
CA LYS A 178 16.43 6.42 -2.64
C LYS A 178 16.97 7.85 -2.71
N ASP A 179 16.07 8.83 -2.82
CA ASP A 179 16.43 10.25 -2.84
C ASP A 179 17.05 10.68 -1.49
N ILE A 180 16.53 10.23 -0.35
CA ILE A 180 17.10 10.50 1.00
C ILE A 180 18.50 9.90 1.13
N LEU A 181 18.70 8.64 0.71
CA LEU A 181 20.02 7.99 0.79
C LEU A 181 21.05 8.75 -0.06
N ALA A 182 20.67 9.15 -1.28
CA ALA A 182 21.53 9.94 -2.16
C ALA A 182 21.91 11.30 -1.54
N ILE A 183 20.97 11.98 -0.87
CA ILE A 183 21.23 13.23 -0.14
C ILE A 183 22.25 13.00 0.98
N ILE A 184 22.07 11.95 1.79
CA ILE A 184 22.97 11.62 2.90
C ILE A 184 24.38 11.30 2.39
N THR A 185 24.48 10.46 1.36
CA THR A 185 25.76 10.10 0.74
C THR A 185 26.47 11.35 0.19
N SER A 186 25.76 12.23 -0.53
CA SER A 186 26.33 13.46 -1.07
C SER A 186 26.83 14.41 0.02
N LEU A 187 26.10 14.52 1.14
CA LEU A 187 26.53 15.32 2.29
C LEU A 187 27.78 14.74 2.95
N ALA A 188 27.83 13.43 3.18
CA ALA A 188 28.96 12.75 3.81
C ALA A 188 30.26 12.96 3.01
N PHE A 189 30.22 12.79 1.68
CA PHE A 189 31.38 13.04 0.81
C PHE A 189 31.80 14.52 0.79
N THR A 190 30.85 15.45 0.91
CA THR A 190 31.17 16.89 1.03
C THR A 190 31.94 17.16 2.32
N VAL A 191 31.48 16.61 3.45
CA VAL A 191 32.14 16.75 4.76
C VAL A 191 33.51 16.06 4.79
N LEU A 192 33.64 14.87 4.20
CA LEU A 192 34.92 14.18 4.01
C LEU A 192 35.91 15.02 3.20
N GLY A 193 35.45 15.67 2.13
CA GLY A 193 36.24 16.65 1.39
C GLY A 193 36.79 17.76 2.29
N PHE A 194 35.96 18.31 3.20
CA PHE A 194 36.38 19.33 4.18
C PHE A 194 37.43 18.83 5.15
N ILE A 195 37.29 17.59 5.63
CA ILE A 195 38.28 16.97 6.52
C ILE A 195 39.61 16.77 5.79
N MET A 196 39.58 16.29 4.54
CA MET A 196 40.78 16.03 3.73
C MET A 196 41.41 17.29 3.11
N TYR A 197 40.74 18.44 3.19
CA TYR A 197 41.20 19.69 2.57
C TYR A 197 42.58 20.15 3.07
N LYS A 198 42.90 19.86 4.33
CA LYS A 198 44.18 20.26 4.92
C LYS A 198 45.36 19.45 4.37
N ASP A 199 45.11 18.17 4.05
CA ASP A 199 46.16 17.20 3.75
C ASP A 199 46.25 16.86 2.25
N SER A 200 45.21 17.12 1.45
CA SER A 200 45.17 16.75 0.03
C SER A 200 44.24 17.66 -0.79
N LYS A 201 44.63 18.94 -0.95
CA LYS A 201 43.83 19.97 -1.65
C LYS A 201 43.42 19.57 -3.08
N ASP A 202 44.31 18.93 -3.82
CA ASP A 202 44.09 18.56 -5.23
C ASP A 202 42.98 17.52 -5.39
N VAL A 203 42.69 16.74 -4.35
CA VAL A 203 41.60 15.75 -4.32
C VAL A 203 40.37 16.31 -3.60
N ALA A 204 40.57 17.10 -2.55
CA ALA A 204 39.50 17.66 -1.74
C ALA A 204 38.64 18.67 -2.50
N ILE A 205 39.24 19.57 -3.28
CA ILE A 205 38.52 20.64 -3.99
C ILE A 205 37.55 20.06 -5.05
N PRO A 206 37.96 19.15 -5.95
CA PRO A 206 37.04 18.53 -6.90
C PRO A 206 35.93 17.74 -6.21
N THR A 207 36.25 17.02 -5.12
CA THR A 207 35.29 16.23 -4.35
C THR A 207 34.22 17.11 -3.72
N MET A 208 34.61 18.22 -3.09
CA MET A 208 33.66 19.19 -2.53
C MET A 208 32.75 19.80 -3.58
N LEU A 209 33.30 20.18 -4.75
CA LEU A 209 32.50 20.82 -5.80
C LEU A 209 31.50 19.83 -6.41
N PHE A 210 31.93 18.61 -6.74
CA PHE A 210 31.05 17.60 -7.32
C PHE A 210 29.94 17.16 -6.36
N PHE A 211 30.28 16.80 -5.13
CA PHE A 211 29.29 16.32 -4.16
C PHE A 211 28.49 17.46 -3.50
N GLY A 212 29.07 18.66 -3.38
CA GLY A 212 28.36 19.84 -2.88
C GLY A 212 27.29 20.33 -3.85
N LEU A 213 27.62 20.44 -5.14
CA LEU A 213 26.62 20.78 -6.17
C LEU A 213 25.58 19.67 -6.32
N GLY A 214 26.01 18.40 -6.29
CA GLY A 214 25.11 17.25 -6.27
C GLY A 214 24.12 17.28 -5.10
N PHE A 215 24.60 17.62 -3.90
CA PHE A 215 23.77 17.73 -2.71
C PHE A 215 22.73 18.84 -2.85
N ILE A 216 23.11 20.03 -3.34
CA ILE A 216 22.18 21.15 -3.52
C ILE A 216 21.06 20.79 -4.51
N VAL A 217 21.42 20.16 -5.64
CA VAL A 217 20.44 19.74 -6.66
C VAL A 217 19.49 18.67 -6.12
N LEU A 218 20.01 17.67 -5.41
CA LEU A 218 19.21 16.60 -4.80
C LEU A 218 18.29 17.12 -3.69
N LEU A 219 18.80 18.02 -2.84
CA LEU A 219 18.02 18.65 -1.77
C LEU A 219 16.89 19.51 -2.35
N TRP A 220 17.18 20.26 -3.41
CA TRP A 220 16.16 21.07 -4.08
C TRP A 220 15.09 20.22 -4.78
N LYS A 221 15.49 19.15 -5.48
CA LYS A 221 14.56 18.15 -6.04
C LYS A 221 13.66 17.56 -4.97
N PHE A 222 14.22 17.22 -3.81
CA PHE A 222 13.47 16.63 -2.70
C PHE A 222 12.47 17.62 -2.07
N LEU A 223 12.88 18.88 -1.86
CA LEU A 223 12.02 19.92 -1.28
C LEU A 223 10.95 20.43 -2.26
N ASN A 224 11.21 20.40 -3.57
CA ASN A 224 10.33 20.97 -4.60
C ASN A 224 10.10 20.03 -5.80
N PRO A 225 9.52 18.83 -5.59
CA PRO A 225 9.46 17.80 -6.63
C PRO A 225 8.66 18.24 -7.88
N LYS A 226 7.57 18.99 -7.70
CA LYS A 226 6.72 19.45 -8.82
C LYS A 226 7.46 20.43 -9.75
N LYS A 227 8.13 21.44 -9.17
CA LYS A 227 8.90 22.45 -9.93
C LYS A 227 10.10 21.83 -10.64
N PHE A 228 10.74 20.83 -10.03
CA PHE A 228 11.87 20.14 -10.62
C PHE A 228 11.46 19.37 -11.90
N GLU A 229 10.32 18.67 -11.87
CA GLU A 229 9.79 17.96 -13.05
C GLU A 229 9.32 18.91 -14.15
N GLU A 230 8.74 20.07 -13.81
CA GLU A 230 8.39 21.11 -14.78
C GLU A 230 9.62 21.62 -15.55
N LEU A 231 10.73 21.87 -14.86
CA LEU A 231 11.97 22.33 -15.47
C LEU A 231 12.63 21.26 -16.36
N LYS A 232 12.54 19.99 -15.96
CA LYS A 232 13.01 18.86 -16.77
C LYS A 232 12.24 18.78 -18.09
N LYS A 233 10.92 19.01 -18.06
CA LYS A 233 10.07 19.06 -19.26
C LYS A 233 10.41 20.24 -20.17
N ILE A 234 10.68 21.41 -19.61
CA ILE A 234 11.11 22.61 -20.38
C ILE A 234 12.45 22.36 -21.07
N LYS A 235 13.42 21.76 -20.38
CA LYS A 235 14.74 21.45 -20.95
C LYS A 235 14.65 20.47 -22.12
N ASN A 236 13.79 19.45 -22.03
CA ASN A 236 13.62 18.47 -23.10
C ASN A 236 12.88 19.02 -24.33
N LYS A 237 12.12 20.12 -24.18
CA LYS A 237 11.38 20.75 -25.29
C LYS A 237 12.24 21.68 -26.16
N ASN A 238 13.42 22.08 -25.66
CA ASN A 238 14.36 22.96 -26.35
C ASN A 238 15.51 22.21 -27.06
N VAL A 239 15.43 20.88 -27.14
CA VAL A 239 16.42 20.00 -27.80
C VAL A 239 15.77 19.20 -28.95
N GLY A 240 14.60 19.64 -29.43
CA GLY A 240 13.89 19.08 -30.58
C GLY A 240 13.87 20.07 -31.75
#